data_AF-A0A8T5PPL4-F1
#
_entry.id   AF-A0A8T5PPL4-F1
#
_cell.length_a   1.000
_cell.length_b   1.000
_cell.length_c   1.000
_cell.angle_alpha   90.00
_cell.angle_beta   90.00
_cell.angle_gamma   90.00
#
_symmetry.space_group_name_H-M   'P 1'
#
loop_
_entity.id
_entity.type
_entity.pdbx_description
1 polymer ?
#
loop_
_entity_poly.entity_id
_entity_poly.type
_entity_poly.pdbx_seq_one_letter_code
_entity_poly.pdbx_strand_id
1 'polypeptide(L)'
;LLYIKNEFQLGLISDAKHLYEADLFSNLLDQAFELVEKGYLVGSAVYCRLIIENFVNDLCRIKNIELDEKDKIPQKLVKLRKKDVFDLPTERLIQGKYDIGSYAVHGKEEFKKYTKEYILDLLQTTRDKILTIK
;
A
#
# COMPACT_ATOMS: atom_id res chain seq x y z
N LEU A 1 -31.03 11.22 -2.77
CA LEU A 1 -30.14 12.33 -2.35
C LEU A 1 -30.14 12.58 -0.84
N LEU A 2 -31.31 12.58 -0.16
CA LEU A 2 -31.37 12.73 1.32
C LEU A 2 -30.73 11.55 2.08
N TYR A 3 -30.83 10.33 1.55
CA TYR A 3 -30.25 9.10 2.12
C TYR A 3 -28.72 9.15 2.21
N ILE A 4 -28.05 9.54 1.11
CA ILE A 4 -26.59 9.71 1.04
C ILE A 4 -26.11 10.80 2.03
N LYS A 5 -26.92 11.83 2.26
CA LYS A 5 -26.59 12.92 3.18
C LYS A 5 -26.69 12.49 4.66
N ASN A 6 -27.60 11.58 4.99
CA ASN A 6 -27.73 11.01 6.33
C ASN A 6 -26.64 9.98 6.61
N GLU A 7 -26.27 9.16 5.62
CA GLU A 7 -25.13 8.24 5.76
C GLU A 7 -23.78 8.97 5.88
N PHE A 8 -23.67 10.19 5.34
CA PHE A 8 -22.52 11.09 5.55
C PHE A 8 -22.33 11.46 7.03
N GLN A 9 -23.41 11.57 7.81
CA GLN A 9 -23.36 11.91 9.23
C GLN A 9 -23.16 10.69 10.14
N LEU A 10 -23.36 9.47 9.63
CA LEU A 10 -23.35 8.24 10.42
C LEU A 10 -22.05 7.42 10.29
N GLY A 11 -21.04 7.87 9.54
CA GLY A 11 -19.77 7.13 9.35
C GLY A 11 -19.88 5.88 8.46
N LEU A 12 -21.10 5.47 8.09
CA LEU A 12 -21.37 4.28 7.29
C LEU A 12 -20.76 4.34 5.87
N ILE A 13 -20.65 5.53 5.26
CA ILE A 13 -20.02 5.68 3.94
C ILE A 13 -18.49 5.51 4.02
N SER A 14 -17.84 5.98 5.09
CA SER A 14 -16.40 5.73 5.25
C SER A 14 -16.15 4.24 5.43
N ASP A 15 -16.96 3.56 6.22
CA ASP A 15 -16.84 2.13 6.46
C ASP A 15 -17.07 1.33 5.16
N ALA A 16 -18.10 1.66 4.38
CA ALA A 16 -18.36 1.03 3.09
C ALA A 16 -17.23 1.28 2.07
N LYS A 17 -16.66 2.50 2.05
CA LYS A 17 -15.51 2.83 1.20
C LYS A 17 -14.26 2.03 1.60
N HIS A 18 -14.02 1.86 2.90
CA HIS A 18 -12.91 1.08 3.42
C HIS A 18 -13.06 -0.41 3.13
N LEU A 19 -14.27 -0.96 3.22
CA LEU A 19 -14.55 -2.34 2.82
C LEU A 19 -14.28 -2.54 1.31
N TYR A 20 -14.73 -1.61 0.48
CA TYR A 20 -14.47 -1.66 -0.96
C TYR A 20 -12.97 -1.53 -1.30
N GLU A 21 -12.25 -0.62 -0.64
CA GLU A 21 -10.79 -0.49 -0.79
C GLU A 21 -10.07 -1.78 -0.38
N ALA A 22 -10.49 -2.42 0.72
CA ALA A 22 -9.94 -3.70 1.17
C ALA A 22 -10.19 -4.84 0.16
N ASP A 23 -11.41 -4.96 -0.37
CA ASP A 23 -11.74 -5.95 -1.41
C ASP A 23 -10.93 -5.69 -2.70
N LEU A 24 -10.79 -4.43 -3.10
CA LEU A 24 -9.97 -4.06 -4.24
C LEU A 24 -8.50 -4.43 -4.03
N PHE A 25 -7.93 -4.13 -2.87
CA PHE A 25 -6.54 -4.50 -2.56
C PHE A 25 -6.35 -6.01 -2.52
N SER A 26 -7.30 -6.77 -1.96
CA SER A 26 -7.24 -8.23 -1.99
C SER A 26 -7.19 -8.76 -3.43
N ASN A 27 -8.07 -8.26 -4.29
CA ASN A 27 -8.11 -8.65 -5.70
C ASN A 27 -6.80 -8.29 -6.45
N LEU A 28 -6.26 -7.09 -6.22
CA LEU A 28 -4.99 -6.66 -6.82
C LEU A 28 -3.81 -7.50 -6.32
N LEU A 29 -3.85 -7.89 -5.05
CA LEU A 29 -2.81 -8.71 -4.45
C LEU A 29 -2.84 -10.13 -5.01
N ASP A 30 -4.02 -10.72 -5.17
CA ASP A 30 -4.18 -12.05 -5.78
C ASP A 30 -3.70 -12.05 -7.24
N GLN A 31 -3.99 -10.99 -8.00
CA GLN A 31 -3.41 -10.80 -9.34
C GLN A 31 -1.87 -10.71 -9.29
N ALA A 32 -1.30 -10.02 -8.30
CA ALA A 32 0.14 -9.93 -8.13
C ALA A 32 0.77 -11.31 -7.80
N PHE A 33 0.07 -12.15 -7.04
CA PHE A 33 0.47 -13.54 -6.78
C PHE A 33 0.40 -14.39 -8.05
N GLU A 34 -0.65 -14.26 -8.86
CA GLU A 34 -0.69 -14.99 -10.14
C GLU A 34 0.45 -14.58 -11.09
N LEU A 35 0.79 -13.29 -11.14
CA LEU A 35 1.88 -12.79 -11.97
C LEU A 35 3.22 -13.39 -11.54
N VAL A 36 3.51 -13.44 -10.23
CA VAL A 36 4.77 -14.00 -9.74
C VAL A 36 4.85 -15.51 -10.01
N GLU A 37 3.73 -16.23 -9.90
CA GLU A 37 3.66 -17.65 -10.24
C GLU A 37 3.94 -17.93 -11.72
N LYS A 38 3.46 -17.04 -12.60
CA LYS A 38 3.72 -17.08 -14.05
C LYS A 38 5.10 -16.53 -14.45
N GLY A 39 5.93 -16.10 -13.48
CA GLY A 39 7.28 -15.58 -13.72
C GLY A 39 7.35 -14.08 -14.08
N TYR A 40 6.22 -13.36 -14.04
CA TYR A 40 6.16 -11.92 -14.32
C TYR A 40 6.52 -11.09 -13.07
N LEU A 41 7.80 -11.15 -12.67
CA LEU A 41 8.30 -10.52 -11.44
C LEU A 41 8.14 -9.00 -11.43
N VAL A 42 8.43 -8.33 -12.55
CA VAL A 42 8.27 -6.87 -12.68
C VAL A 42 6.81 -6.49 -12.47
N GLY A 43 5.89 -7.15 -13.18
CA GLY A 43 4.46 -6.88 -13.06
C GLY A 43 3.97 -7.04 -11.62
N SER A 44 4.31 -8.14 -10.99
CA SER A 44 3.96 -8.41 -9.58
C SER A 44 4.47 -7.32 -8.62
N ALA A 45 5.74 -6.92 -8.75
CA ALA A 45 6.32 -5.86 -7.92
C ALA A 45 5.67 -4.48 -8.16
N VAL A 46 5.29 -4.17 -9.40
CA VAL A 46 4.56 -2.94 -9.76
C VAL A 46 3.17 -2.92 -9.10
N TYR A 47 2.42 -4.03 -9.17
CA TYR A 47 1.13 -4.14 -8.48
C TYR A 47 1.29 -3.98 -6.96
N CYS A 48 2.29 -4.63 -6.37
CA CYS A 48 2.57 -4.49 -4.95
C CYS A 48 2.87 -3.03 -4.54
N ARG A 49 3.64 -2.30 -5.35
CA ARG A 49 3.90 -0.86 -5.12
C ARG A 49 2.61 -0.06 -5.10
N LEU A 50 1.73 -0.30 -6.08
CA LEU A 50 0.45 0.41 -6.19
C LEU A 50 -0.42 0.16 -4.96
N ILE A 51 -0.49 -1.08 -4.47
CA ILE A 51 -1.23 -1.45 -3.26
C ILE A 51 -0.67 -0.69 -2.06
N ILE A 52 0.65 -0.70 -1.85
CA ILE A 52 1.30 0.03 -0.74
C ILE A 52 1.05 1.54 -0.86
N GLU A 53 1.14 2.11 -2.06
CA GLU A 53 0.94 3.54 -2.28
C GLU A 53 -0.48 3.98 -1.91
N ASN A 54 -1.50 3.23 -2.34
CA ASN A 54 -2.88 3.51 -1.99
C ASN A 54 -3.13 3.31 -0.49
N PHE A 55 -2.63 2.21 0.09
CA PHE A 55 -2.76 1.97 1.52
C PHE A 55 -2.17 3.10 2.38
N VAL A 56 -0.97 3.60 2.04
CA VAL A 56 -0.35 4.73 2.74
C VAL A 56 -1.17 6.01 2.56
N ASN A 57 -1.70 6.28 1.37
CA ASN A 57 -2.58 7.42 1.14
C ASN A 57 -3.86 7.34 1.99
N ASP A 58 -4.46 6.15 2.07
CA ASP A 58 -5.67 5.93 2.86
C ASP A 58 -5.39 6.04 4.36
N LEU A 59 -4.27 5.51 4.86
CA LEU A 59 -3.84 5.74 6.23
C LEU A 59 -3.67 7.23 6.54
N CYS A 60 -3.03 7.99 5.65
CA CYS A 60 -2.92 9.44 5.82
C CYS A 60 -4.30 10.11 5.88
N ARG A 61 -5.24 9.69 5.02
CA ARG A 61 -6.62 10.20 5.00
C ARG A 61 -7.35 9.88 6.31
N ILE A 62 -7.30 8.63 6.77
CA ILE A 62 -7.98 8.16 7.99
C ILE A 62 -7.43 8.87 9.23
N LYS A 63 -6.11 9.07 9.30
CA LYS A 63 -5.44 9.72 10.43
C LYS A 63 -5.43 11.25 10.34
N ASN A 64 -6.14 11.83 9.36
CA ASN A 64 -6.23 13.27 9.11
C ASN A 64 -4.84 13.92 9.04
N ILE A 65 -3.93 13.30 8.29
CA ILE A 65 -2.59 13.83 8.02
C ILE A 65 -2.71 14.90 6.93
N GLU A 66 -2.22 16.10 7.21
CA GLU A 66 -2.07 17.14 6.19
C GLU A 66 -0.99 16.74 5.18
N LEU A 67 -1.42 16.58 3.92
CA LEU A 67 -0.57 16.21 2.80
C LEU A 67 -0.39 17.39 1.86
N ASP A 68 0.84 17.62 1.45
CA ASP A 68 1.18 18.51 0.34
C ASP A 68 1.08 17.71 -0.97
N GLU A 69 0.68 18.35 -2.07
CA GLU A 69 0.60 17.70 -3.39
C GLU A 69 1.94 17.05 -3.81
N LYS A 70 3.06 17.60 -3.33
CA LYS A 70 4.41 17.13 -3.63
C LYS A 70 4.90 16.02 -2.69
N ASP A 71 4.13 15.65 -1.67
CA ASP A 71 4.53 14.59 -0.74
C ASP A 71 4.60 13.25 -1.46
N LYS A 72 5.80 12.66 -1.44
CA LYS A 72 6.02 11.28 -1.90
C LYS A 72 5.84 10.33 -0.72
N ILE A 73 5.79 9.03 -1.01
CA ILE A 73 5.63 7.99 0.00
C ILE A 73 6.60 8.12 1.19
N PRO A 74 7.91 8.37 1.01
CA PRO A 74 8.82 8.54 2.16
C PRO A 74 8.39 9.65 3.13
N GLN A 75 7.94 10.80 2.60
CA GLN A 75 7.45 11.91 3.42
C GLN A 75 6.16 11.53 4.16
N LYS A 76 5.24 10.83 3.48
CA LYS A 76 3.98 10.36 4.08
C LYS A 76 4.23 9.38 5.23
N LEU A 77 5.15 8.44 5.06
CA LEU A 77 5.52 7.48 6.10
C LEU A 77 6.11 8.18 7.34
N VAL A 78 7.00 9.17 7.15
CA VAL A 78 7.53 9.97 8.26
C VAL A 78 6.42 10.74 8.98
N LYS A 79 5.47 11.33 8.24
CA LYS A 79 4.32 12.03 8.82
C LYS A 79 3.43 11.07 9.64
N LEU A 80 3.17 9.86 9.13
CA LEU A 80 2.42 8.82 9.84
C LEU A 80 3.12 8.36 11.12
N ARG A 81 4.43 8.10 11.07
CA ARG A 81 5.21 7.76 12.28
C ARG A 81 5.19 8.90 13.30
N LYS A 82 5.34 10.16 12.88
CA LYS A 82 5.27 11.33 13.78
C LYS A 82 3.91 11.52 14.46
N LYS A 83 2.88 10.81 13.99
CA LYS A 83 1.53 10.75 14.58
C LYS A 83 1.28 9.43 15.31
N ASP A 84 2.35 8.70 15.62
CA ASP A 84 2.33 7.44 16.38
C ASP A 84 1.46 6.35 15.74
N VAL A 85 1.25 6.40 14.41
CA VAL A 85 0.53 5.34 13.68
C VAL A 85 1.31 4.04 13.68
N PHE A 86 2.64 4.13 13.59
CA PHE A 86 3.56 3.01 13.71
C PHE A 86 4.96 3.51 14.08
N ASP A 87 5.84 2.59 14.45
CA ASP A 87 7.21 2.88 14.88
C ASP A 87 8.22 2.98 13.71
N LEU A 88 9.48 3.33 14.02
CA LEU A 88 10.54 3.46 13.03
C LEU A 88 10.88 2.14 12.30
N PRO A 89 10.93 0.96 12.97
CA PRO A 89 11.03 -0.33 12.29
C PRO A 89 9.94 -0.54 11.21
N THR A 90 8.69 -0.22 11.53
CA THR A 90 7.57 -0.37 10.59
C THR A 90 7.67 0.62 9.43
N GLU A 91 8.05 1.87 9.69
CA GLU A 91 8.35 2.85 8.63
C GLU A 91 9.36 2.29 7.61
N ARG A 92 10.49 1.75 8.12
CA ARG A 92 11.56 1.21 7.29
C ARG A 92 11.13 -0.04 6.52
N LEU A 93 10.29 -0.88 7.13
CA LEU A 93 9.71 -2.05 6.47
C LEU A 93 8.88 -1.62 5.25
N ILE A 94 7.92 -0.71 5.44
CA ILE A 94 7.03 -0.24 4.37
C ILE A 94 7.85 0.44 3.27
N GLN A 95 8.78 1.32 3.66
CA GLN A 95 9.67 2.01 2.72
C GLN A 95 10.48 1.01 1.87
N GLY A 96 11.10 0.02 2.50
CA GLY A 96 11.88 -0.98 1.79
C GLY A 96 11.05 -1.80 0.80
N LYS A 97 9.82 -2.20 1.18
CA LYS A 97 8.91 -2.91 0.27
C LYS A 97 8.44 -2.02 -0.89
N TYR A 98 8.13 -0.74 -0.61
CA TYR A 98 7.79 0.24 -1.62
C TYR A 98 8.95 0.50 -2.62
N ASP A 99 10.19 0.52 -2.13
CA ASP A 99 11.38 0.75 -2.95
C ASP A 99 11.62 -0.38 -3.96
N ILE A 100 11.39 -1.65 -3.57
CA ILE A 100 11.49 -2.80 -4.50
C ILE A 100 10.59 -2.59 -5.71
N GLY A 101 9.31 -2.28 -5.48
CA GLY A 101 8.37 -2.03 -6.57
C GLY A 101 8.69 -0.74 -7.33
N SER A 102 9.29 0.27 -6.68
CA SER A 102 9.75 1.50 -7.36
C SER A 102 10.93 1.22 -8.30
N TYR A 103 11.84 0.33 -7.93
CA TYR A 103 12.91 -0.13 -8.82
C TYR A 103 12.33 -0.84 -10.06
N ALA A 104 11.29 -1.64 -9.88
CA ALA A 104 10.59 -2.31 -10.98
C ALA A 104 9.97 -1.30 -11.97
N VAL A 105 9.20 -0.33 -11.47
CA VAL A 105 8.53 0.70 -12.28
C VAL A 105 9.52 1.52 -13.09
N HIS A 106 10.66 1.86 -12.49
CA HIS A 106 11.68 2.69 -13.12
C HIS A 106 12.72 1.90 -13.93
N GLY A 107 12.56 0.57 -14.07
CA GLY A 107 13.49 -0.26 -14.82
C GLY A 107 14.92 -0.22 -14.27
N LYS A 108 15.08 -0.04 -12.95
CA LYS A 108 16.39 0.07 -12.32
C LYS A 108 17.15 -1.26 -12.34
N GLU A 109 18.46 -1.20 -12.54
CA GLU A 109 19.33 -2.39 -12.54
C GLU A 109 19.26 -3.14 -11.21
N GLU A 110 19.10 -2.42 -10.11
CA GLU A 110 18.93 -2.96 -8.76
C GLU A 110 17.73 -3.90 -8.64
N PHE A 111 16.74 -3.83 -9.54
CA PHE A 111 15.61 -4.75 -9.53
C PHE A 111 16.01 -6.18 -9.92
N LYS A 112 17.04 -6.35 -10.78
CA LYS A 112 17.44 -7.66 -11.30
C LYS A 112 17.93 -8.64 -10.23
N LYS A 113 18.29 -8.14 -9.05
CA LYS A 113 18.71 -8.98 -7.91
C LYS A 113 17.55 -9.68 -7.20
N TYR A 114 16.30 -9.28 -7.44
CA TYR A 114 15.14 -9.87 -6.77
C TYR A 114 14.64 -11.09 -7.54
N THR A 115 14.73 -12.24 -6.89
CA THR A 115 14.25 -13.52 -7.40
C THR A 115 12.74 -13.68 -7.18
N LYS A 116 12.17 -14.78 -7.69
CA LYS A 116 10.76 -15.14 -7.44
C LYS A 116 10.44 -15.18 -5.94
N GLU A 117 11.34 -15.75 -5.14
CA GLU A 117 11.20 -15.89 -3.69
C GLU A 117 11.18 -14.53 -3.00
N TYR A 118 12.01 -13.58 -3.44
CA TYR A 118 11.99 -12.20 -2.91
C TYR A 118 10.68 -11.48 -3.23
N ILE A 119 10.13 -11.68 -4.43
CA ILE A 119 8.84 -11.06 -4.80
C ILE A 119 7.69 -11.73 -4.05
N LEU A 120 7.72 -13.05 -3.85
CA LEU A 120 6.76 -13.73 -2.98
C LEU A 120 6.79 -13.19 -1.54
N ASP A 121 7.98 -13.02 -0.96
CA ASP A 121 8.13 -12.42 0.37
C ASP A 121 7.64 -10.96 0.42
N LEU A 122 7.86 -10.18 -0.64
CA LEU A 122 7.30 -8.84 -0.79
C LEU A 122 5.76 -8.87 -0.72
N LEU A 123 5.10 -9.75 -1.48
CA LEU A 123 3.64 -9.85 -1.48
C LEU A 123 3.09 -10.36 -0.14
N GLN A 124 3.69 -11.39 0.43
CA GLN A 124 3.29 -11.96 1.73
C GLN A 124 3.46 -10.94 2.86
N THR A 125 4.62 -10.26 2.91
CA THR A 125 4.85 -9.19 3.90
C THR A 125 3.83 -8.07 3.74
N THR A 126 3.48 -7.70 2.51
CA THR A 126 2.49 -6.66 2.26
C THR A 126 1.12 -7.06 2.80
N ARG A 127 0.69 -8.31 2.53
CA ARG A 127 -0.55 -8.88 3.06
C ARG A 127 -0.59 -8.90 4.59
N ASP A 128 0.42 -9.52 5.19
CA ASP A 128 0.34 -10.01 6.56
C ASP A 128 0.84 -9.00 7.58
N LYS A 129 1.58 -7.97 7.14
CA LYS A 129 2.18 -6.96 8.02
C LYS A 129 1.83 -5.53 7.66
N ILE A 130 1.77 -5.19 6.37
CA ILE A 130 1.52 -3.80 5.95
C ILE A 130 0.03 -3.49 5.99
N LEU A 131 -0.79 -4.27 5.28
CA LEU A 131 -2.23 -4.03 5.17
C LEU A 131 -3.01 -4.26 6.48
N THR A 132 -2.35 -4.78 7.52
CA THR A 132 -2.93 -4.99 8.85
C THR A 132 -2.79 -3.79 9.79
N ILE A 133 -2.05 -2.75 9.39
CA ILE A 133 -1.82 -1.53 10.19
C ILE A 133 -3.11 -0.68 10.24
N LYS A 134 -3.40 -0.07 11.40
CA LYS A 134 -4.66 0.63 11.68
C LYS A 134 -4.50 2.08 12.13
#